data_AF-A0A1X0Q5Q6-F1
#
_entry.id   AF-A0A1X0Q5Q6-F1
#
_cell.length_a   1.000
_cell.length_b   1.000
_cell.length_c   1.000
_cell.angle_alpha   90.00
_cell.angle_beta   90.00
_cell.angle_gamma   90.00
#
_symmetry.space_group_name_H-M   'P 1'
#
loop_
_entity.id
_entity.type
_entity.pdbx_description
1 polymer ?
#
loop_
_entity_poly.entity_id
_entity_poly.type
_entity_poly.pdbx_seq_one_letter_code
_entity_poly.pdbx_strand_id
1 'polypeptide(L)'
;MMVGSVVGKKGILPPVFKKIKIKYNLLEKPVGSDVDSLDEESVVTVNVSSASSVVNIIEITDDYGYLELLKPICANVGEKLSISIKEGKSIRLVGYGNIIEGEDTEIIYE
;
A
#
# COMPACT_ATOMS: atom_id res chain seq x y z
N MET A 1 -18.34 1.48 -8.56
CA MET A 1 -17.81 0.10 -8.58
C MET A 1 -17.33 -0.25 -7.17
N MET A 2 -17.61 -1.47 -6.69
CA MET A 2 -17.33 -1.91 -5.31
C MET A 2 -16.12 -2.83 -5.24
N VAL A 3 -15.05 -2.47 -5.97
CA VAL A 3 -13.83 -3.27 -6.07
C VAL A 3 -12.92 -2.96 -4.87
N GLY A 4 -12.44 -3.99 -4.18
CA GLY A 4 -11.56 -3.84 -3.02
C GLY A 4 -12.23 -3.33 -1.74
N SER A 5 -13.56 -3.25 -1.71
CA SER A 5 -14.31 -2.89 -0.51
C SER A 5 -14.58 -4.13 0.35
N VAL A 6 -14.34 -4.03 1.66
CA VAL A 6 -14.70 -5.06 2.64
C VAL A 6 -16.06 -4.73 3.23
N VAL A 7 -16.98 -5.69 3.20
CA VAL A 7 -18.32 -5.57 3.81
C VAL A 7 -18.42 -6.57 4.94
N GLY A 8 -18.76 -6.09 6.14
CA GLY A 8 -18.84 -6.90 7.35
C GLY A 8 -19.89 -6.33 8.31
N LYS A 9 -20.34 -7.17 9.25
CA LYS A 9 -21.23 -6.72 10.32
C LYS A 9 -20.49 -5.73 11.24
N LYS A 10 -21.22 -4.80 11.84
CA LYS A 10 -20.69 -3.83 12.81
C LYS A 10 -19.87 -4.56 13.88
N GLY A 11 -18.63 -4.13 14.09
CA GLY A 11 -17.71 -4.70 15.07
C GLY A 11 -16.91 -5.94 14.63
N ILE A 12 -17.05 -6.40 13.37
CA ILE A 12 -16.29 -7.55 12.84
C ILE A 12 -15.37 -7.13 11.67
N LEU A 13 -15.36 -5.83 11.33
CA LEU A 13 -14.52 -5.32 10.25
C LEU A 13 -13.06 -5.26 10.71
N PRO A 14 -12.10 -5.59 9.81
CA PRO A 14 -10.70 -5.32 10.05
C PRO A 14 -10.44 -3.82 10.26
N PRO A 15 -9.32 -3.45 10.90
CA PRO A 15 -8.95 -2.05 11.06
C PRO A 15 -8.79 -1.36 9.71
N VAL A 16 -9.00 -0.04 9.71
CA VAL A 16 -8.97 0.80 8.51
C VAL A 16 -7.80 1.75 8.63
N PHE A 17 -6.77 1.52 7.84
CA PHE A 17 -5.54 2.28 7.92
C PHE A 17 -5.54 3.48 6.96
N LYS A 18 -5.15 4.65 7.48
CA LYS A 18 -4.86 5.85 6.67
C LYS A 18 -3.37 6.02 6.40
N LYS A 19 -2.54 5.62 7.37
CA LYS A 19 -1.09 5.54 7.23
C LYS A 19 -0.64 4.13 7.58
N ILE A 20 0.31 3.62 6.83
CA ILE A 20 0.86 2.29 7.07
C ILE A 20 2.38 2.35 7.08
N LYS A 21 2.98 1.58 7.98
CA LYS A 21 4.38 1.22 7.92
C LYS A 21 4.47 -0.16 7.29
N ILE A 22 5.28 -0.28 6.25
CA ILE A 22 5.45 -1.53 5.52
C ILE A 22 6.90 -1.98 5.57
N LYS A 23 7.09 -3.29 5.63
CA LYS A 23 8.36 -3.91 5.26
C LYS A 23 8.28 -4.28 3.80
N TYR A 24 9.26 -3.88 2.99
CA TYR A 24 9.22 -4.08 1.55
C TYR A 24 10.54 -4.59 1.01
N ASN A 25 10.47 -5.23 -0.16
CA ASN A 25 11.59 -5.67 -0.94
C ASN A 25 11.36 -5.25 -2.39
N LEU A 26 12.33 -4.53 -2.95
CA LEU A 26 12.34 -4.18 -4.38
C LEU A 26 12.77 -5.39 -5.19
N LEU A 27 12.26 -5.50 -6.41
CA LEU A 27 12.63 -6.55 -7.34
C LEU A 27 13.97 -6.18 -8.01
N GLU A 28 14.98 -7.07 -7.91
CA GLU A 28 16.35 -6.86 -8.44
C GLU A 28 16.41 -6.57 -9.95
N LYS A 29 15.39 -6.98 -10.70
CA LYS A 29 15.18 -6.63 -12.10
C LYS A 29 13.70 -6.35 -12.26
N PRO A 30 13.25 -5.10 -12.14
CA PRO A 30 11.88 -4.81 -12.51
C PRO A 30 11.79 -5.16 -14.00
N VAL A 31 10.77 -5.89 -14.42
CA VAL A 31 10.67 -6.35 -15.82
C VAL A 31 10.60 -5.11 -16.73
N GLY A 32 11.68 -4.75 -17.44
CA GLY A 32 11.68 -3.77 -18.54
C GLY A 32 12.49 -2.44 -18.46
N SER A 33 13.27 -2.11 -17.42
CA SER A 33 14.20 -0.93 -17.28
C SER A 33 14.75 -0.80 -15.85
N ASP A 34 15.94 -0.26 -15.62
CA ASP A 34 16.52 -0.08 -14.28
C ASP A 34 15.70 0.92 -13.43
N VAL A 35 14.99 0.43 -12.40
CA VAL A 35 14.38 1.28 -11.37
C VAL A 35 15.21 1.05 -10.12
N ASP A 36 16.30 1.80 -10.01
CA ASP A 36 17.31 1.60 -8.97
C ASP A 36 16.88 2.10 -7.59
N SER A 37 15.86 2.96 -7.48
CA SER A 37 15.47 3.56 -6.19
C SER A 37 14.01 4.00 -6.15
N LEU A 38 13.41 3.94 -4.97
CA LEU A 38 12.06 4.45 -4.69
C LEU A 38 12.23 5.79 -3.96
N ASP A 39 11.84 6.89 -4.60
CA ASP A 39 12.00 8.24 -4.04
C ASP A 39 10.75 8.71 -3.27
N GLU A 40 10.95 9.58 -2.28
CA GLU A 40 9.86 10.14 -1.45
C GLU A 40 8.83 10.93 -2.28
N GLU A 41 9.25 11.53 -3.40
CA GLU A 41 8.38 12.27 -4.33
C GLU A 41 7.63 11.36 -5.31
N SER A 42 7.88 10.05 -5.30
CA SER A 42 7.24 9.10 -6.21
C SER A 42 5.81 8.77 -5.79
N VAL A 43 4.86 8.96 -6.70
CA VAL A 43 3.48 8.51 -6.52
C VAL A 43 3.38 7.05 -6.94
N VAL A 44 3.17 6.17 -5.96
CA VAL A 44 3.07 4.73 -6.18
C VAL A 44 1.69 4.21 -5.83
N THR A 45 1.33 3.05 -6.37
CA THR A 45 0.07 2.38 -6.07
C THR A 45 0.37 1.10 -5.29
N VAL A 46 -0.21 0.98 -4.11
CA VAL A 46 -0.15 -0.25 -3.32
C VAL A 46 -1.42 -1.07 -3.54
N ASN A 47 -1.24 -2.39 -3.64
CA ASN A 47 -2.34 -3.32 -3.69
C ASN A 47 -2.21 -4.28 -2.51
N VAL A 48 -3.22 -4.28 -1.65
CA VAL A 48 -3.28 -5.14 -0.47
C VAL A 48 -4.49 -6.04 -0.66
N SER A 49 -4.24 -7.33 -0.84
CA SER A 49 -5.28 -8.31 -1.16
C SER A 49 -6.14 -7.86 -2.38
N SER A 50 -7.38 -7.42 -2.16
CA SER A 50 -8.28 -6.90 -3.20
C SER A 50 -8.34 -5.38 -3.28
N ALA A 51 -7.78 -4.66 -2.31
CA ALA A 51 -7.82 -3.21 -2.20
C ALA A 51 -6.61 -2.57 -2.89
N SER A 52 -6.86 -1.55 -3.72
CA SER A 52 -5.80 -0.77 -4.38
C SER A 52 -5.92 0.69 -4.00
N SER A 53 -4.82 1.29 -3.55
CA SER A 53 -4.78 2.71 -3.18
C SER A 53 -3.50 3.37 -3.69
N VAL A 54 -3.63 4.61 -4.11
CA VAL A 54 -2.48 5.46 -4.42
C VAL A 54 -1.91 5.95 -3.09
N VAL A 55 -0.60 5.92 -2.94
CA VAL A 55 0.09 6.34 -1.73
C VAL A 55 1.13 7.40 -2.01
N ASN A 56 1.30 8.27 -1.02
CA ASN A 56 2.44 9.17 -0.94
C ASN A 56 3.47 8.55 0.00
N ILE A 57 4.74 8.54 -0.40
CA ILE A 57 5.83 8.04 0.42
C ILE A 57 6.23 9.17 1.38
N ILE A 58 6.07 8.96 2.68
CA ILE A 58 6.45 9.94 3.70
C ILE A 58 7.94 9.81 4.03
N GLU A 59 8.39 8.57 4.18
CA GLU A 59 9.77 8.23 4.50
C GLU A 59 10.07 6.84 3.95
N ILE A 60 11.28 6.65 3.45
CA ILE A 60 11.74 5.37 2.92
C ILE A 60 13.14 5.03 3.43
N THR A 61 13.31 3.80 3.90
CA THR A 61 14.56 3.23 4.40
C THR A 61 14.75 1.85 3.78
N ASP A 62 15.98 1.33 3.72
CA ASP A 62 16.29 0.04 3.08
C ASP A 62 15.42 -1.17 3.52
N ASP A 63 14.91 -1.18 4.75
CA ASP A 63 14.08 -2.28 5.28
C ASP A 63 12.58 -1.94 5.43
N TYR A 64 12.23 -0.65 5.56
CA TYR A 64 10.86 -0.22 5.82
C TYR A 64 10.51 1.11 5.17
N GLY A 65 9.22 1.30 4.87
CA GLY A 65 8.69 2.55 4.33
C GLY A 65 7.44 3.00 5.10
N TYR A 66 7.32 4.30 5.30
CA TYR A 66 6.14 4.95 5.84
C TYR A 66 5.33 5.55 4.69
N LEU A 67 4.09 5.10 4.56
CA LEU A 67 3.22 5.45 3.43
C LEU A 67 1.93 6.08 3.95
N GLU A 68 1.51 7.18 3.32
CA GLU A 68 0.19 7.75 3.49
C GLU A 68 -0.72 7.33 2.35
N LEU A 69 -1.86 6.72 2.68
CA LEU A 69 -2.82 6.25 1.71
C LEU A 69 -3.80 7.38 1.34
N LEU A 70 -3.94 7.65 0.04
CA LEU A 70 -4.93 8.61 -0.46
C LEU A 70 -6.36 8.13 -0.17
N LYS A 71 -6.59 6.82 -0.31
CA LYS A 71 -7.82 6.16 0.11
C LYS A 71 -7.50 5.18 1.24
N PRO A 72 -8.19 5.25 2.38
CA PRO A 72 -7.95 4.34 3.47
C PRO A 72 -8.27 2.90 3.04
N ILE A 73 -7.47 1.95 3.51
CA ILE A 73 -7.63 0.53 3.18
C ILE A 73 -7.98 -0.26 4.43
N CYS A 74 -8.86 -1.24 4.26
CA CYS A 74 -9.19 -2.19 5.29
C CYS A 74 -8.24 -3.39 5.15
N ALA A 75 -7.32 -3.54 6.08
CA ALA A 75 -6.28 -4.57 6.03
C ALA A 75 -5.83 -4.95 7.44
N ASN A 76 -5.18 -6.10 7.59
CA ASN A 76 -4.56 -6.51 8.85
C ASN A 76 -3.05 -6.29 8.85
N VAL A 77 -2.47 -6.14 10.04
CA VAL A 77 -1.01 -6.21 10.20
C VAL A 77 -0.52 -7.60 9.81
N GLY A 78 0.55 -7.66 9.03
CA GLY A 78 1.11 -8.88 8.45
C GLY A 78 0.54 -9.25 7.07
N GLU A 79 -0.45 -8.51 6.57
CA GLU A 79 -1.01 -8.77 5.25
C GLU A 79 -0.01 -8.42 4.13
N LYS A 80 0.01 -9.25 3.08
CA LYS A 80 0.91 -9.08 1.94
C LYS A 80 0.43 -7.97 1.03
N LEU A 81 1.37 -7.20 0.52
CA LEU A 81 1.10 -6.11 -0.42
C LEU A 81 2.07 -6.14 -1.60
N SER A 82 1.61 -5.59 -2.72
CA SER A 82 2.43 -5.32 -3.88
C SER A 82 2.52 -3.82 -4.15
N ILE A 83 3.68 -3.38 -4.60
CA ILE A 83 3.98 -1.99 -4.90
C ILE A 83 4.15 -1.87 -6.41
N SER A 84 3.39 -0.97 -7.01
CA SER A 84 3.42 -0.71 -8.44
C SER A 84 3.62 0.77 -8.74
N ILE A 85 4.45 1.08 -9.72
CA ILE A 85 4.65 2.44 -10.23
C ILE A 85 3.91 2.58 -11.55
N LYS A 86 3.35 3.76 -11.80
CA LYS A 86 2.78 4.10 -13.10
C LYS A 86 3.84 4.83 -13.93
N GLU A 87 4.36 4.17 -14.95
CA GLU A 87 5.31 4.74 -15.90
C GLU A 87 4.64 4.93 -17.26
N GLY A 88 4.37 6.19 -17.64
CA GLY A 88 3.69 6.53 -18.88
C GLY A 88 2.27 5.93 -18.96
N LYS A 89 2.09 4.92 -19.84
CA LYS A 89 0.80 4.21 -20.06
C LYS A 89 0.72 2.86 -19.34
N SER A 90 1.82 2.38 -18.77
CA SER A 90 1.90 1.04 -18.18
C SER A 90 2.00 1.12 -16.66
N ILE A 91 1.43 0.11 -15.99
CA ILE A 91 1.62 -0.11 -14.55
C ILE A 91 2.67 -1.19 -14.41
N ARG A 92 3.66 -0.94 -13.58
CA ARG A 92 4.80 -1.83 -13.39
C ARG A 92 4.92 -2.24 -11.94
N LEU A 93 5.06 -3.54 -11.71
CA LEU A 93 5.35 -4.08 -10.39
C LEU A 93 6.82 -3.83 -10.05
N VAL A 94 7.07 -3.11 -8.94
CA VAL A 94 8.43 -2.74 -8.51
C VAL A 94 8.87 -3.46 -7.24
N GLY A 95 7.92 -3.90 -6.42
CA GLY A 95 8.24 -4.54 -5.15
C GLY A 95 7.05 -5.25 -4.53
N TYR A 96 7.35 -5.97 -3.46
CA TYR A 96 6.37 -6.65 -2.63
C TYR A 96 6.78 -6.55 -1.17
N GLY A 97 5.83 -6.80 -0.27
CA GLY A 97 6.09 -6.64 1.15
C GLY A 97 4.92 -7.06 2.01
N ASN A 98 4.95 -6.61 3.25
CA ASN A 98 3.88 -6.81 4.21
C ASN A 98 3.71 -5.60 5.13
N ILE A 99 2.48 -5.40 5.60
CA ILE A 99 2.16 -4.36 6.59
C ILE A 99 2.77 -4.77 7.92
N ILE A 100 3.52 -3.87 8.56
CA ILE A 100 4.08 -4.10 9.91
C ILE A 100 3.35 -3.28 10.98
N GLU A 101 2.81 -2.12 10.61
CA GLU A 101 2.04 -1.26 11.49
C GLU A 101 1.07 -0.40 10.66
N GLY A 102 -0.03 0.03 11.25
CA GLY A 102 -0.97 0.94 10.61
C GLY A 102 -1.64 1.86 11.63
N GLU A 103 -1.87 3.11 11.24
CA GLU A 103 -2.61 4.10 12.01
C GLU A 103 -4.10 3.98 11.64
N ASP A 104 -4.90 3.51 12.60
CA ASP A 104 -6.33 3.27 12.46
C ASP A 104 -7.11 4.58 12.40
N THR A 105 -8.10 4.65 11.51
CA THR A 105 -9.09 5.73 11.50
C THR A 105 -10.37 5.22 12.15
N GLU A 106 -10.89 5.98 13.12
CA GLU A 106 -12.15 5.61 13.78
C GLU A 106 -13.30 5.54 12.76
N ILE A 107 -13.93 4.37 12.66
CA ILE A 107 -15.11 4.17 11.83
C ILE A 107 -16.31 4.78 12.57
N ILE A 108 -16.77 5.94 12.11
CA ILE A 108 -17.97 6.59 12.64
C ILE A 108 -19.19 5.81 12.16
N TYR A 109 -19.85 5.11 13.07
CA TYR A 109 -21.14 4.46 12.81
C TYR A 109 -22.26 5.43 13.20
N GLU A 110 -22.82 6.14 12.23
CA GLU A 110 -24.14 6.79 12.39
C GLU A 110 -25.26 5.75 12.43
#